data_AF-A0A0W1R784-F1
#
_entry.id   AF-A0A0W1R784-F1
#
_cell.length_a   1.000
_cell.length_b   1.000
_cell.length_c   1.000
_cell.angle_alpha   90.00
_cell.angle_beta   90.00
_cell.angle_gamma   90.00
#
_symmetry.space_group_name_H-M   'P 1'
#
loop_
_entity.id
_entity.type
_entity.pdbx_description
1 polymer ?
#
loop_
_entity_poly.entity_id
_entity_poly.type
_entity_poly.pdbx_seq_one_letter_code
_entity_poly.pdbx_strand_id
1 'polypeptide(L)'
;MIDSTFLVLVGLTVLAFEFDTALYVIWCRLVGIEPTLIVGYANLSRSWRVVVVTSIGASFGVFSSVVTDLYVGAAGVVFGAATLFAGVMLYELALHIASEAGIALSVTGSRSES
;
A
#
# COMPACT_ATOMS: atom_id res chain seq x y z
N MET A 1 0.00 -14.70 -29.28
CA MET A 1 -0.67 -15.68 -28.40
C MET A 1 -0.42 -15.20 -26.98
N ILE A 2 -1.46 -14.87 -26.23
CA ILE A 2 -1.29 -14.51 -24.80
C ILE A 2 -1.06 -15.83 -24.05
N ASP A 3 0.05 -15.91 -23.32
CA ASP A 3 0.39 -17.07 -22.50
C ASP A 3 -0.59 -17.19 -21.32
N SER A 4 -1.09 -18.39 -21.05
CA SER A 4 -1.91 -18.68 -19.86
C SER A 4 -1.22 -18.26 -18.56
N THR A 5 0.10 -18.36 -18.51
CA THR A 5 0.92 -17.96 -17.36
C THR A 5 0.77 -16.47 -17.06
N PHE A 6 0.80 -15.62 -18.10
CA PHE A 6 0.61 -14.18 -17.98
C PHE A 6 -0.77 -13.84 -17.40
N LEU A 7 -1.83 -14.47 -17.91
CA LEU A 7 -3.19 -14.24 -17.42
C LEU A 7 -3.37 -14.65 -15.95
N VAL A 8 -2.75 -15.77 -15.56
CA VAL A 8 -2.79 -16.23 -14.16
C VAL A 8 -2.04 -15.26 -13.25
N LEU A 9 -0.86 -14.79 -13.65
CA LEU A 9 -0.11 -13.81 -12.85
C LEU A 9 -0.86 -12.49 -12.72
N VAL A 10 -1.45 -11.97 -13.80
CA VAL A 10 -2.30 -10.76 -13.75
C VAL A 10 -3.47 -10.97 -12.79
N GLY A 11 -4.20 -12.07 -12.92
CA GLY A 11 -5.34 -12.38 -12.06
C GLY A 11 -4.93 -12.50 -10.59
N LEU A 12 -3.83 -13.19 -10.31
CA LEU A 12 -3.28 -13.35 -8.97
C LEU A 12 -2.87 -12.00 -8.37
N THR A 13 -2.25 -11.12 -9.16
CA THR A 13 -1.88 -9.78 -8.71
C THR A 13 -3.10 -8.95 -8.36
N VAL A 14 -4.14 -8.94 -9.21
CA VAL A 14 -5.39 -8.24 -8.89
C VAL A 14 -5.99 -8.78 -7.59
N LEU A 15 -6.05 -10.10 -7.43
CA LEU A 15 -6.62 -10.75 -6.25
C LEU A 15 -5.80 -10.44 -4.98
N ALA A 16 -4.46 -10.47 -5.08
CA ALA A 16 -3.57 -10.14 -3.98
C ALA A 16 -3.71 -8.68 -3.54
N PHE A 17 -3.76 -7.75 -4.49
CA PHE A 17 -3.98 -6.33 -4.18
C PHE A 17 -5.34 -6.06 -3.55
N GLU A 18 -6.40 -6.72 -4.04
CA GLU A 18 -7.73 -6.61 -3.45
C GLU A 18 -7.76 -7.13 -2.01
N PHE A 19 -7.12 -8.28 -1.77
CA PHE A 19 -6.98 -8.85 -0.44
C PHE A 19 -6.17 -7.96 0.51
N ASP A 20 -5.03 -7.44 0.08
CA ASP A 20 -4.19 -6.53 0.89
C ASP A 20 -4.92 -5.22 1.19
N THR A 21 -5.72 -4.70 0.25
CA THR A 21 -6.54 -3.51 0.48
C THR A 21 -7.60 -3.78 1.55
N ALA A 22 -8.25 -4.94 1.52
CA ALA A 22 -9.21 -5.33 2.54
C ALA A 22 -8.53 -5.49 3.91
N LEU A 23 -7.39 -6.17 3.97
CA LEU A 23 -6.60 -6.31 5.20
C LEU A 23 -6.15 -4.96 5.75
N TYR A 24 -5.74 -4.03 4.89
CA TYR A 24 -5.34 -2.68 5.28
C TYR A 24 -6.48 -1.96 5.99
N VAL A 25 -7.68 -1.97 5.38
CA VAL A 25 -8.86 -1.32 5.99
C VAL A 25 -9.21 -1.98 7.32
N ILE A 26 -9.19 -3.31 7.39
CA ILE A 26 -9.48 -4.06 8.62
C ILE A 26 -8.47 -3.70 9.71
N TRP A 27 -7.18 -3.66 9.38
CA TRP A 27 -6.13 -3.31 10.33
C TRP A 27 -6.27 -1.88 10.84
N CYS A 28 -6.49 -0.90 9.95
CA CYS A 28 -6.72 0.50 10.34
C CYS A 28 -7.88 0.60 11.34
N ARG A 29 -8.98 -0.13 11.08
CA ARG A 29 -10.13 -0.20 11.99
C ARG A 29 -9.80 -0.86 13.33
N LEU A 30 -8.97 -1.89 13.33
CA LEU A 30 -8.57 -2.62 14.53
C LEU A 30 -7.65 -1.77 15.43
N VAL A 31 -6.72 -1.02 14.83
CA VAL A 31 -5.82 -0.12 15.57
C VAL A 31 -6.50 1.22 15.91
N GLY A 32 -7.63 1.54 15.28
CA GLY A 32 -8.36 2.79 15.50
C GLY A 32 -7.75 3.98 14.76
N ILE A 33 -6.95 3.72 13.71
CA ILE A 33 -6.30 4.74 12.87
C ILE A 33 -7.19 5.00 11.65
N GLU A 34 -7.35 6.28 11.28
CA GLU A 34 -8.01 6.63 10.01
C GLU A 34 -7.11 6.23 8.83
N PRO A 35 -7.65 5.64 7.75
CA PRO A 35 -6.85 5.21 6.61
C PRO A 35 -6.33 6.40 5.80
N THR A 36 -5.21 6.99 6.24
CA THR A 36 -4.69 8.25 5.69
C THR A 36 -4.22 8.11 4.26
N LEU A 37 -3.69 6.95 3.86
CA LEU A 37 -3.28 6.69 2.48
C LEU A 37 -4.43 6.71 1.48
N ILE A 38 -5.60 6.16 1.84
CA ILE A 38 -6.79 6.18 0.96
C ILE A 38 -7.23 7.64 0.74
N VAL A 39 -7.28 8.43 1.82
CA VAL A 39 -7.66 9.85 1.75
C VAL A 39 -6.62 10.66 0.99
N GLY A 40 -5.33 10.42 1.23
CA GLY A 40 -4.22 11.07 0.54
C GLY A 40 -4.22 10.79 -0.95
N TYR A 41 -4.45 9.53 -1.35
CA TYR A 41 -4.59 9.17 -2.76
C TYR A 41 -5.83 9.80 -3.39
N ALA A 42 -6.94 9.87 -2.66
CA ALA A 42 -8.17 10.55 -3.10
C ALA A 42 -8.03 12.09 -3.18
N ASN A 43 -7.02 12.68 -2.55
CA ASN A 43 -6.69 14.10 -2.65
C ASN A 43 -5.59 14.39 -3.69
N LEU A 44 -4.91 13.37 -4.20
CA LEU A 44 -3.89 13.53 -5.25
C LEU A 44 -4.51 14.07 -6.54
N SER A 45 -3.78 14.93 -7.25
CA SER A 45 -4.20 15.44 -8.56
C SER A 45 -4.33 14.31 -9.59
N ARG A 46 -5.24 14.47 -10.56
CA ARG A 46 -5.51 13.46 -11.59
C ARG A 46 -4.23 13.05 -12.35
N SER A 47 -3.36 14.02 -12.67
CA SER A 47 -2.09 13.77 -13.35
C SER A 47 -1.17 12.89 -12.51
N TRP A 48 -1.08 13.14 -11.21
CA TRP A 48 -0.25 12.32 -10.32
C TRP A 48 -0.78 10.89 -10.17
N ARG A 49 -2.10 10.71 -10.09
CA ARG A 49 -2.69 9.36 -10.08
C ARG A 49 -2.36 8.58 -11.34
N VAL A 50 -2.42 9.24 -12.50
CA VAL A 50 -2.05 8.59 -13.77
C VAL A 50 -0.59 8.16 -13.76
N VAL A 51 0.33 8.99 -13.27
CA VAL A 51 1.75 8.62 -13.17
C VAL A 51 1.95 7.42 -12.26
N VAL A 52 1.30 7.38 -11.08
CA VAL A 52 1.40 6.26 -10.14
C VAL A 52 0.83 4.97 -10.72
N VAL A 53 -0.37 5.02 -11.30
CA VAL A 53 -0.98 3.84 -11.92
C VAL A 53 -0.15 3.34 -13.10
N THR A 54 0.38 4.25 -13.91
CA THR A 54 1.21 3.90 -15.07
C THR A 54 2.54 3.29 -14.65
N SER A 55 3.19 3.82 -13.62
CA SER A 55 4.46 3.28 -13.13
C SER A 55 4.29 1.88 -12.53
N ILE A 56 3.20 1.64 -11.80
CA ILE A 56 2.86 0.31 -11.28
C ILE A 56 2.59 -0.67 -12.43
N GLY A 57 1.77 -0.27 -13.40
CA GLY A 57 1.46 -1.10 -14.57
C GLY A 57 2.68 -1.43 -15.42
N ALA A 58 3.57 -0.46 -15.63
CA ALA A 58 4.83 -0.65 -16.35
C ALA A 58 5.76 -1.61 -15.61
N SER A 59 5.92 -1.43 -14.30
CA SER A 59 6.75 -2.30 -13.45
C SER A 59 6.23 -3.73 -13.47
N PHE A 60 4.91 -3.92 -13.40
CA PHE A 60 4.27 -5.22 -13.49
C PHE A 60 4.43 -5.86 -14.87
N GLY A 61 4.30 -5.08 -15.94
CA GLY A 61 4.53 -5.55 -17.30
C GLY A 61 5.96 -6.06 -17.51
N VAL A 62 6.96 -5.33 -16.98
CA VAL A 62 8.36 -5.77 -17.02
C VAL A 62 8.55 -7.03 -16.20
N PHE A 63 8.05 -7.07 -14.95
CA PHE A 63 8.13 -8.26 -14.10
C PHE A 63 7.55 -9.49 -14.79
N SER A 64 6.36 -9.37 -15.36
CA SER A 64 5.71 -10.48 -16.06
C SER A 64 6.42 -10.91 -17.35
N SER A 65 7.24 -10.05 -17.96
CA SER A 65 8.03 -10.42 -19.14
C SER A 65 9.31 -11.20 -18.80
N VAL A 66 9.82 -11.05 -17.57
CA VAL A 66 11.05 -11.70 -17.11
C VAL A 66 10.75 -13.04 -16.44
N VAL A 67 9.57 -13.19 -15.85
CA VAL A 67 9.15 -14.41 -15.17
C VAL A 67 8.65 -15.43 -16.19
N THR A 68 9.38 -16.52 -16.34
CA THR A 68 9.03 -17.67 -17.19
C THR A 68 8.41 -18.82 -16.40
N ASP A 69 8.56 -18.84 -15.08
CA ASP A 69 8.03 -19.87 -14.18
C ASP A 69 6.87 -19.32 -13.34
N LEU A 70 5.72 -19.99 -13.43
CA LEU A 70 4.49 -19.58 -12.75
C LEU A 70 4.63 -19.56 -11.22
N TYR A 71 5.34 -20.53 -10.63
CA TYR A 71 5.49 -20.63 -9.18
C TYR A 71 6.37 -19.50 -8.65
N VAL A 72 7.46 -19.21 -9.36
CA VAL A 72 8.36 -18.10 -9.01
C VAL A 72 7.63 -16.76 -9.14
N GLY A 73 6.83 -16.59 -10.20
CA GLY A 73 6.00 -15.42 -10.40
C GLY A 73 4.97 -15.23 -9.29
N ALA A 74 4.25 -16.30 -8.95
CA ALA A 74 3.24 -16.29 -7.91
C ALA A 74 3.85 -15.94 -6.55
N ALA A 75 4.98 -16.56 -6.20
CA ALA A 75 5.71 -16.22 -4.98
C ALA A 75 6.14 -14.75 -4.98
N GLY A 76 6.70 -14.25 -6.09
CA GLY A 76 7.11 -12.85 -6.21
C GLY A 76 5.96 -11.87 -6.04
N VAL A 77 4.79 -12.15 -6.64
CA VAL A 77 3.58 -11.33 -6.47
C VAL A 77 3.12 -11.32 -5.01
N VAL A 78 3.02 -12.49 -4.38
CA VAL A 78 2.54 -12.62 -3.00
C VAL A 78 3.51 -11.97 -2.01
N PHE A 79 4.81 -12.23 -2.12
CA PHE A 79 5.82 -11.59 -1.28
C PHE A 79 5.89 -10.08 -1.52
N GLY A 80 5.78 -9.63 -2.77
CA GLY A 80 5.76 -8.21 -3.12
C GLY A 80 4.56 -7.49 -2.52
N ALA A 81 3.37 -8.07 -2.65
CA ALA A 81 2.14 -7.57 -2.05
C ALA A 81 2.27 -7.49 -0.51
N ALA A 82 2.66 -8.60 0.14
CA ALA A 82 2.88 -8.64 1.58
C ALA A 82 3.91 -7.61 2.08
N THR A 83 4.97 -7.35 1.31
CA THR A 83 5.99 -6.35 1.63
C THR A 83 5.43 -4.93 1.53
N LEU A 84 4.65 -4.63 0.49
CA LEU A 84 3.94 -3.35 0.36
C LEU A 84 2.97 -3.14 1.51
N PHE A 85 2.18 -4.17 1.83
CA PHE A 85 1.28 -4.15 2.98
C PHE A 85 2.04 -3.86 4.28
N ALA A 86 3.10 -4.59 4.59
CA ALA A 86 3.91 -4.35 5.78
C ALA A 86 4.50 -2.93 5.82
N GLY A 87 4.99 -2.43 4.69
CA GLY A 87 5.50 -1.06 4.57
C GLY A 87 4.42 -0.01 4.85
N VAL A 88 3.22 -0.21 4.32
CA VAL A 88 2.05 0.64 4.58
C VAL A 88 1.66 0.63 6.05
N MET A 89 1.63 -0.54 6.71
CA MET A 89 1.34 -0.64 8.13
C MET A 89 2.36 0.12 8.99
N LEU A 90 3.65 -0.02 8.68
CA LEU A 90 4.72 0.70 9.37
C LEU A 90 4.62 2.21 9.16
N TYR A 91 4.25 2.65 7.94
CA TYR A 91 4.05 4.05 7.63
C TYR A 91 2.89 4.66 8.43
N GLU A 92 1.71 4.03 8.42
CA GLU A 92 0.55 4.49 9.20
C GLU A 92 0.85 4.51 10.70
N LEU A 93 1.54 3.48 11.21
CA LEU A 93 1.96 3.44 12.62
C LEU A 93 2.91 4.58 12.97
N ALA A 94 3.90 4.87 12.11
CA ALA A 94 4.83 5.97 12.31
C ALA A 94 4.12 7.33 12.30
N LEU A 95 3.16 7.53 11.38
CA LEU A 95 2.33 8.75 11.34
C LEU A 95 1.49 8.90 12.61
N HIS A 96 0.87 7.82 13.08
CA HIS A 96 0.06 7.82 14.28
C HIS A 96 0.91 8.22 15.51
N ILE A 97 2.06 7.58 15.71
CA ILE A 97 3.00 7.89 16.80
C ILE A 97 3.48 9.35 16.73
N ALA A 98 3.82 9.85 15.54
CA ALA A 98 4.26 11.23 15.36
C ALA A 98 3.15 12.24 15.71
N SER A 99 1.89 11.93 15.36
CA SER A 99 0.74 12.78 15.69
C SER A 99 0.50 12.86 17.20
N GLU A 100 0.58 11.74 17.91
CA GLU A 100 0.42 11.70 19.37
C GLU A 100 1.55 12.47 20.09
N ALA A 101 2.79 12.33 19.63
CA ALA A 101 3.93 13.06 20.17
C ALA A 101 3.79 14.58 19.99
N GLY A 102 3.29 15.03 18.84
CA GLY A 102 3.01 16.45 18.57
C GLY A 102 1.91 17.01 19.48
N ILE A 103 0.85 16.25 19.72
CA ILE A 103 -0.21 16.63 20.66
C ILE A 103 0.34 16.74 22.09
N ALA A 104 1.12 15.76 22.55
CA ALA A 104 1.70 15.76 23.89
C ALA A 104 2.62 16.97 24.15
N LEU A 105 3.41 17.38 23.15
CA LEU A 105 4.23 18.60 23.22
C LEU A 105 3.39 19.88 23.32
N SER A 106 2.31 19.98 22.54
CA SER A 106 1.41 21.16 22.59
C SER A 106 0.70 21.33 23.93
N VAL A 107 0.22 20.23 24.53
CA VAL A 107 -0.46 20.23 25.85
C VAL A 107 0.51 20.58 26.97
N THR A 108 1.76 20.15 26.87
CA THR A 108 2.80 20.50 27.86
C THR A 108 3.20 21.97 27.75
N GLY A 109 3.27 22.51 26.52
CA GLY A 109 3.51 23.94 26.28
C GLY A 109 2.41 24.83 26.87
N SER A 110 1.14 24.51 26.61
CA SER A 110 0.02 25.33 27.12
C SER A 110 -0.12 25.30 28.64
N ARG A 111 0.32 24.22 29.29
CA ARG A 111 0.25 24.07 30.77
C ARG A 111 1.40 24.77 31.49
N SER A 112 2.47 25.15 30.77
CA SER A 112 3.58 25.92 31.32
C SER A 112 3.32 27.44 31.30
N GLU A 113 2.31 27.90 30.56
CA GLU A 113 1.95 29.33 30.43
C GLU A 113 0.76 29.74 31.32
N SER A 114 0.24 28.82 32.14
CA SER A 114 -0.85 29.05 33.13
C SER A 114 -0.34 28.95 34.55
#